data_AF-A0A954LWH9-F1
#
_entry.id   AF-A0A954LWH9-F1
#
_cell.length_a   1.000
_cell.length_b   1.000
_cell.length_c   1.000
_cell.angle_alpha   90.00
_cell.angle_beta   90.00
_cell.angle_gamma   90.00
#
_symmetry.space_group_name_H-M   'P 1'
#
loop_
_entity.id
_entity.type
_entity.pdbx_description
1 polymer ?
#
loop_
_entity_poly.entity_id
_entity_poly.type
_entity_poly.pdbx_seq_one_letter_code
_entity_poly.pdbx_strand_id
1 'polypeptide(L)'
;MQSDGKLPDDEPVRMTDEALDELLRQAEWPEATPLQLGRLEREWDRLRPRRRTWQSMRWAAFAASLLVGTVIWQALPREADNLAINPQPHHPSVVPLPPSSPPRLVVEVRPDEQPNSERRASTSIGRPATNLEVALTNVAIRRAEREQERIAADPFERWVARISEDDQLAIIDFDESDEARQELLQRSLFELPRSQGQRRIAIAKLLTLLELPEAQPALLALWAEAYTRDAVEAHLVEVVDVPTLMEMSRARLTFSEQVRFLSRIAERPDVEAQRLLLLAAMTDQYRRAAMIVTRETHLPPADMLFEALADQNADVRFAAALLLGEIDDPRITDRLIEIARNGPRQSDPWVALIRRRDTASRQLIAEARSDPNISSTLLTAELARQSTLTPIQWGAAL
;
A
#
# COMPACT_ATOMS: atom_id res chain seq x y z
N MET A 1 -67.64 -1.39 -10.22
CA MET A 1 -66.69 -2.24 -10.96
C MET A 1 -65.34 -1.57 -10.87
N GLN A 2 -64.45 -2.18 -10.09
CA GLN A 2 -63.03 -1.84 -9.96
C GLN A 2 -62.29 -2.16 -11.26
N SER A 3 -61.27 -1.36 -11.57
CA SER A 3 -60.25 -1.67 -12.58
C SER A 3 -58.94 -1.04 -12.12
N ASP A 4 -58.08 -1.88 -11.55
CA ASP A 4 -56.72 -1.57 -11.10
C ASP A 4 -55.83 -1.10 -12.25
N GLY A 5 -55.18 0.06 -12.07
CA GLY A 5 -54.09 0.55 -12.93
C GLY A 5 -52.76 0.42 -12.21
N LYS A 6 -52.08 -0.70 -12.40
CA LYS A 6 -50.74 -0.98 -11.87
C LYS A 6 -49.69 -0.38 -12.83
N LEU A 7 -48.91 0.61 -12.38
CA LEU A 7 -47.74 1.12 -13.11
C LEU A 7 -46.66 0.02 -13.18
N PRO A 8 -45.96 -0.16 -14.31
CA PRO A 8 -44.85 -1.10 -14.42
C PRO A 8 -43.59 -0.54 -13.77
N ASP A 9 -42.80 -1.43 -13.16
CA ASP A 9 -41.52 -1.16 -12.53
C ASP A 9 -40.48 -0.63 -13.54
N ASP A 10 -39.89 0.54 -13.25
CA ASP A 10 -38.77 1.13 -13.98
C ASP A 10 -37.48 0.35 -13.67
N GLU A 11 -37.13 -0.64 -14.50
CA GLU A 11 -35.77 -1.17 -14.56
C GLU A 11 -34.84 -0.17 -15.27
N PRO A 12 -33.64 0.11 -14.72
CA PRO A 12 -32.67 0.98 -15.37
C PRO A 12 -32.20 0.34 -16.68
N VAL A 13 -32.56 0.96 -17.81
CA VAL A 13 -32.12 0.55 -19.15
C VAL A 13 -30.59 0.56 -19.19
N ARG A 14 -29.98 -0.63 -19.12
CA ARG A 14 -28.55 -0.80 -19.39
C ARG A 14 -28.34 -0.60 -20.87
N MET A 15 -27.86 0.59 -21.23
CA MET A 15 -27.45 0.94 -22.58
C MET A 15 -26.27 0.04 -22.97
N THR A 16 -26.51 -0.89 -23.90
CA THR A 16 -25.46 -1.81 -24.38
C THR A 16 -24.43 -1.04 -25.21
N ASP A 17 -23.21 -1.55 -25.28
CA ASP A 17 -22.12 -0.92 -26.06
C ASP A 17 -22.53 -0.69 -27.54
N GLU A 18 -23.36 -1.59 -28.10
CA GLU A 18 -23.93 -1.43 -29.44
C GLU A 18 -24.90 -0.23 -29.55
N ALA A 19 -25.66 0.07 -28.50
CA ALA A 19 -26.57 1.22 -28.48
C ALA A 19 -25.80 2.54 -28.38
N LEU A 20 -24.66 2.54 -27.69
CA LEU A 20 -23.77 3.71 -27.63
C LEU A 20 -23.06 3.95 -28.96
N ASP A 21 -22.55 2.89 -29.60
CA ASP A 21 -21.90 2.98 -30.92
C ASP A 21 -22.87 3.46 -32.00
N GLU A 22 -24.13 3.03 -31.94
CA GLU A 22 -25.16 3.49 -32.86
C GLU A 22 -25.54 4.96 -32.61
N LEU A 23 -25.60 5.39 -31.35
CA LEU A 23 -25.82 6.80 -31.01
C LEU A 23 -24.65 7.69 -31.45
N LEU A 24 -23.41 7.20 -31.33
CA LEU A 24 -22.22 7.90 -31.81
C LEU A 24 -22.14 7.97 -33.34
N ARG A 25 -22.65 6.97 -34.06
CA ARG A 25 -22.79 7.04 -35.53
C ARG A 25 -23.86 8.02 -35.98
N GLN A 26 -24.96 8.14 -35.23
CA GLN A 26 -26.06 9.05 -35.55
C GLN A 26 -25.78 10.50 -35.12
N ALA A 27 -24.78 10.72 -34.27
CA ALA A 27 -24.34 12.05 -33.88
C ALA A 27 -23.58 12.73 -35.03
N GLU A 28 -24.27 13.55 -35.80
CA GLU A 28 -23.64 14.51 -36.69
C GLU A 28 -23.00 15.63 -35.86
N TRP A 29 -21.70 15.49 -35.59
CA TRP A 29 -20.95 16.54 -34.93
C TRP A 29 -20.77 17.71 -35.90
N PRO A 30 -21.15 18.94 -35.52
CA PRO A 30 -20.94 20.09 -36.39
C PRO A 30 -19.45 20.26 -36.67
N GLU A 31 -19.08 20.45 -37.94
CA GLU A 31 -17.69 20.69 -38.33
C GLU A 31 -17.11 21.83 -37.50
N ALA A 32 -15.96 21.57 -36.87
CA ALA A 32 -15.33 22.54 -35.99
C ALA A 32 -15.05 23.82 -36.76
N THR A 33 -15.65 24.92 -36.32
CA THR A 33 -15.42 26.22 -36.96
C THR A 33 -13.94 26.61 -36.85
N PRO A 34 -13.37 27.32 -37.83
CA PRO A 34 -11.98 27.79 -37.76
C PRO A 34 -11.66 28.58 -36.48
N LEU A 35 -12.67 29.23 -35.90
CA LEU A 35 -12.56 29.94 -34.64
C LEU A 35 -12.41 29.00 -33.42
N GLN A 36 -13.07 27.85 -33.43
CA GLN A 36 -12.93 26.83 -32.39
C GLN A 36 -11.56 26.15 -32.48
N LEU A 37 -11.12 25.79 -33.69
CA LEU A 37 -9.78 25.28 -33.96
C LEU A 37 -8.70 26.26 -33.46
N GLY A 38 -8.82 27.54 -33.79
CA GLY A 38 -7.88 28.56 -33.32
C GLY A 38 -7.91 28.86 -31.82
N ARG A 39 -8.98 28.51 -31.09
CA ARG A 39 -8.99 28.55 -29.61
C ARG A 39 -8.27 27.34 -29.02
N LEU A 40 -8.50 26.16 -29.62
CA LEU A 40 -7.92 24.91 -29.19
C LEU A 40 -6.40 24.89 -29.43
N GLU A 41 -5.93 25.41 -30.56
CA GLU A 41 -4.48 25.59 -30.81
C GLU A 41 -3.83 26.54 -29.81
N ARG A 42 -4.48 27.66 -29.45
CA ARG A 42 -3.93 28.60 -28.46
C ARG A 42 -3.83 28.01 -27.06
N GLU A 43 -4.82 27.22 -26.64
CA GLU A 43 -4.73 26.49 -25.37
C GLU A 43 -3.71 25.36 -25.42
N TRP A 44 -3.59 24.67 -26.56
CA TRP A 44 -2.56 23.65 -26.76
C TRP A 44 -1.14 24.23 -26.70
N ASP A 45 -0.91 25.38 -27.32
CA ASP A 45 0.37 26.08 -27.29
C ASP A 45 0.69 26.69 -25.91
N ARG A 46 -0.32 27.03 -25.11
CA ARG A 46 -0.13 27.39 -23.68
C ARG A 46 0.37 26.23 -22.82
N LEU A 47 -0.03 25.00 -23.14
CA LEU A 47 0.37 23.80 -22.39
C LEU A 47 1.74 23.25 -22.81
N ARG A 48 2.23 23.60 -24.02
CA ARG A 48 3.53 23.14 -24.57
C ARG A 48 4.79 23.49 -23.75
N PRO A 49 4.95 24.68 -23.11
CA PRO A 49 6.21 25.05 -22.48
C PRO A 49 6.54 24.20 -21.24
N ARG A 50 5.52 23.70 -20.53
CA ARG A 50 5.69 22.88 -19.32
C ARG A 50 6.11 21.44 -19.60
N ARG A 51 5.70 20.85 -20.74
CA ARG A 51 6.06 19.47 -21.08
C ARG A 51 7.45 19.32 -21.68
N ARG A 52 7.95 20.34 -22.40
CA ARG A 52 9.24 20.25 -23.11
C ARG A 52 10.44 20.28 -22.17
N THR A 53 10.42 21.10 -21.12
CA THR A 53 11.50 21.18 -20.11
C THR A 53 11.62 19.89 -19.30
N TRP A 54 10.48 19.26 -18.98
CA TRP A 54 10.45 18.01 -18.24
C TRP A 54 10.92 16.81 -19.07
N GLN A 55 10.51 16.71 -20.34
CA GLN A 55 10.97 15.61 -21.21
C GLN A 55 12.44 15.78 -21.62
N SER A 56 12.93 17.00 -21.86
CA SER A 56 14.35 17.21 -22.17
C SER A 56 15.27 16.89 -20.98
N MET A 57 14.85 17.20 -19.75
CA MET A 57 15.59 16.79 -18.54
C MET A 57 15.64 15.27 -18.36
N ARG A 58 14.54 14.55 -18.64
CA ARG A 58 14.51 13.09 -18.56
C ARG A 58 15.42 12.41 -19.58
N TRP A 59 15.44 12.91 -20.83
CA TRP A 59 16.33 12.37 -21.86
C TRP A 59 17.80 12.71 -21.59
N ALA A 60 18.10 13.90 -21.06
CA ALA A 60 19.46 14.27 -20.65
C ALA A 60 19.98 13.40 -19.49
N ALA A 61 19.14 13.15 -18.47
CA ALA A 61 19.50 12.25 -17.36
C ALA A 61 19.74 10.81 -17.84
N PHE A 62 18.90 10.31 -18.75
CA PHE A 62 19.07 8.96 -19.31
C PHE A 62 20.36 8.83 -20.14
N ALA A 63 20.69 9.85 -20.95
CA ALA A 63 21.94 9.87 -21.72
C ALA A 63 23.18 9.92 -20.81
N ALA A 64 23.13 10.68 -19.71
CA ALA A 64 24.20 10.74 -18.72
C ALA A 64 24.41 9.37 -18.03
N SER A 65 23.35 8.66 -17.67
CA SER A 65 23.44 7.33 -17.05
C SER A 65 24.07 6.27 -17.96
N LEU A 66 23.82 6.32 -19.27
CA LEU A 66 24.44 5.40 -20.24
C LEU A 66 25.94 5.64 -20.40
N LEU A 67 26.39 6.90 -20.33
CA LEU A 67 27.81 7.24 -20.38
C LEU A 67 28.55 6.78 -19.11
N VAL A 68 27.93 6.93 -17.94
CA VAL A 68 28.53 6.44 -16.68
C VAL A 68 28.61 4.91 -16.66
N GLY A 69 27.56 4.21 -17.10
CA GLY A 69 27.57 2.75 -17.16
C GLY A 69 28.63 2.17 -18.12
N THR A 70 28.86 2.84 -19.26
CA THR A 70 29.88 2.41 -20.22
C THR A 70 31.30 2.64 -19.73
N VAL A 71 31.57 3.74 -19.03
CA VAL A 71 32.87 4.00 -18.40
C VAL A 71 33.16 2.99 -17.29
N ILE A 72 32.17 2.64 -16.46
CA ILE A 72 32.32 1.64 -15.39
C ILE A 72 32.57 0.25 -15.97
N TRP A 73 31.87 -0.14 -17.04
CA TRP A 73 32.08 -1.44 -17.68
C TRP A 73 33.46 -1.58 -18.34
N GLN A 74 34.04 -0.49 -18.84
CA GLN A 74 35.41 -0.49 -19.38
C GLN A 74 36.50 -0.43 -18.32
N ALA A 75 36.20 0.11 -17.13
CA ALA A 75 37.16 0.24 -16.03
C ALA A 75 37.27 -1.01 -15.15
N LEU A 76 36.37 -2.00 -15.29
CA LEU A 76 36.44 -3.26 -14.55
C LEU A 76 37.45 -4.22 -15.19
N PRO A 77 38.47 -4.69 -14.44
CA PRO A 77 39.46 -5.63 -14.96
C PRO A 77 38.78 -6.97 -15.30
N ARG A 78 38.89 -7.38 -16.57
CA ARG A 78 38.42 -8.68 -17.03
C ARG A 78 39.41 -9.77 -16.62
N GLU A 79 39.33 -10.22 -15.37
CA GLU A 79 39.98 -11.45 -14.91
C GLU A 79 39.04 -12.64 -15.18
N ALA A 80 39.06 -13.15 -16.41
CA ALA A 80 38.47 -14.45 -16.71
C ALA A 80 39.09 -15.03 -17.99
N ASP A 81 40.37 -15.40 -17.93
CA ASP A 81 40.97 -16.38 -18.83
C ASP A 81 42.07 -17.10 -18.05
N ASN A 82 41.73 -18.25 -17.47
CA ASN A 82 42.59 -19.41 -17.19
C ASN A 82 41.94 -20.31 -16.12
N LEU A 83 40.92 -21.08 -16.53
CA LEU A 83 40.58 -22.34 -15.86
C LEU A 83 40.71 -23.46 -16.88
N ALA A 84 41.92 -24.03 -16.91
CA ALA A 84 42.24 -25.23 -17.66
C ALA A 84 41.37 -26.39 -17.19
N ILE A 85 40.63 -26.97 -18.13
CA ILE A 85 39.81 -28.18 -17.94
C ILE A 85 40.77 -29.38 -17.81
N ASN A 86 40.76 -30.01 -16.64
CA ASN A 86 41.46 -31.27 -16.37
C ASN A 86 40.52 -32.45 -16.71
N PRO A 87 40.90 -33.42 -17.57
CA PRO A 87 40.05 -34.57 -17.88
C PRO A 87 40.07 -35.59 -16.74
N GLN A 88 38.90 -35.91 -16.19
CA GLN A 88 38.69 -36.99 -15.22
C GLN A 88 38.73 -38.38 -15.88
N PRO A 89 39.09 -39.44 -15.13
CA PRO A 89 39.32 -40.78 -15.66
C PRO A 89 38.05 -41.66 -15.64
N HIS A 90 38.14 -42.72 -16.45
CA HIS A 90 37.14 -43.74 -16.76
C HIS A 90 36.32 -44.31 -15.58
N HIS A 91 34.99 -44.41 -15.77
CA HIS A 91 34.11 -45.29 -15.00
C HIS A 91 33.81 -46.60 -15.78
N PRO A 92 33.73 -47.77 -15.12
CA PRO A 92 33.38 -49.03 -15.76
C PRO A 92 31.85 -49.29 -15.78
N SER A 93 31.43 -49.87 -16.90
CA SER A 93 30.28 -50.74 -17.20
C SER A 93 29.05 -50.78 -16.28
N VAL A 94 27.93 -50.37 -16.88
CA VAL A 94 26.54 -50.52 -16.42
C VAL A 94 26.03 -51.96 -16.64
N VAL A 95 25.47 -52.58 -15.61
CA VAL A 95 24.65 -53.80 -15.68
C VAL A 95 23.16 -53.38 -15.68
N PRO A 96 22.28 -53.94 -16.52
CA PRO A 96 20.87 -53.57 -16.53
C PRO A 96 20.06 -54.35 -15.47
N LEU A 97 19.26 -53.64 -14.67
CA LEU A 97 18.20 -54.22 -13.83
C LEU A 97 16.85 -54.28 -14.59
N PRO A 98 15.98 -55.27 -14.31
CA PRO A 98 14.67 -55.41 -14.93
C PRO A 98 13.58 -54.51 -14.29
N PRO A 99 12.45 -54.29 -14.99
CA PRO A 99 11.41 -53.35 -14.55
C PRO A 99 10.56 -53.91 -13.41
N SER A 100 10.32 -53.07 -12.39
CA SER A 100 9.40 -53.34 -11.28
C SER A 100 8.06 -52.64 -11.53
N SER A 101 6.99 -53.41 -11.46
CA SER A 101 5.59 -52.95 -11.49
C SER A 101 5.17 -52.33 -10.14
N PRO A 102 4.23 -51.38 -10.12
CA PRO A 102 3.75 -50.77 -8.87
C PRO A 102 2.68 -51.63 -8.19
N PRO A 103 2.65 -51.72 -6.84
CA PRO A 103 1.55 -52.37 -6.14
C PRO A 103 0.34 -51.45 -5.99
N ARG A 104 -0.83 -51.96 -6.39
CA ARG A 104 -2.17 -51.46 -6.04
C ARG A 104 -2.49 -51.86 -4.60
N LEU A 105 -2.69 -50.88 -3.72
CA LEU A 105 -3.32 -51.08 -2.41
C LEU A 105 -4.83 -50.95 -2.55
N VAL A 106 -5.52 -52.08 -2.48
CA VAL A 106 -6.98 -52.17 -2.27
C VAL A 106 -7.19 -52.21 -0.76
N VAL A 107 -7.81 -51.18 -0.20
CA VAL A 107 -8.29 -51.16 1.18
C VAL A 107 -9.72 -51.69 1.15
N GLU A 108 -9.89 -52.95 1.54
CA GLU A 108 -11.19 -53.57 1.78
C GLU A 108 -11.54 -53.40 3.26
N VAL A 109 -12.53 -52.54 3.54
CA VAL A 109 -13.07 -52.30 4.88
C VAL A 109 -14.08 -53.40 5.17
N ARG A 110 -13.76 -54.28 6.13
CA ARG A 110 -14.75 -55.17 6.76
C ARG A 110 -15.31 -54.50 8.03
N PRO A 111 -16.63 -54.32 8.15
CA PRO A 111 -17.28 -53.99 9.40
C PRO A 111 -17.73 -55.30 10.07
N ASP A 112 -17.23 -55.55 11.28
CA ASP A 112 -17.87 -56.29 12.37
C ASP A 112 -16.79 -56.87 13.28
N GLU A 113 -16.44 -56.14 14.34
CA GLU A 113 -16.04 -56.75 15.61
C GLU A 113 -16.11 -55.71 16.73
N GLN A 114 -17.03 -55.94 17.66
CA GLN A 114 -17.19 -55.22 18.91
C GLN A 114 -16.07 -55.58 19.91
N PRO A 115 -15.86 -54.74 20.94
CA PRO A 115 -14.58 -54.60 21.62
C PRO A 115 -14.46 -55.59 22.78
N ASN A 116 -13.34 -56.33 22.84
CA ASN A 116 -12.83 -56.78 24.12
C ASN A 116 -11.36 -57.17 24.12
N SER A 117 -10.75 -57.05 25.30
CA SER A 117 -9.39 -57.42 25.72
C SER A 117 -8.26 -56.43 25.40
N GLU A 118 -7.95 -55.60 26.42
CA GLU A 118 -6.62 -55.48 27.02
C GLU A 118 -5.44 -56.01 26.17
N ARG A 119 -4.97 -55.22 25.19
CA ARG A 119 -3.59 -55.34 24.71
C ARG A 119 -2.77 -54.20 25.29
N ARG A 120 -2.09 -54.51 26.39
CA ARG A 120 -0.90 -53.79 26.85
C ARG A 120 -0.02 -53.53 25.63
N ALA A 121 0.18 -52.25 25.30
CA ALA A 121 1.25 -51.85 24.40
C ALA A 121 2.55 -52.38 24.99
N SER A 122 3.05 -53.47 24.41
CA SER A 122 4.38 -53.96 24.65
C SER A 122 5.33 -52.88 24.17
N THR A 123 5.79 -52.06 25.13
CA THR A 123 6.92 -51.17 25.01
C THR A 123 8.05 -51.98 24.40
N SER A 124 8.39 -51.68 23.15
CA SER A 124 9.64 -52.14 22.55
C SER A 124 10.74 -51.72 23.52
N ILE A 125 11.32 -52.70 24.22
CA ILE A 125 12.49 -52.52 25.06
C ILE A 125 13.62 -52.20 24.09
N GLY A 126 13.74 -50.93 23.73
CA GLY A 126 14.85 -50.40 22.98
C GLY A 126 16.13 -50.78 23.69
N ARG A 127 17.10 -51.29 22.92
CA ARG A 127 18.44 -51.61 23.44
C ARG A 127 18.95 -50.42 24.28
N PRO A 128 19.56 -50.66 25.46
CA PRO A 128 20.13 -49.58 26.24
C PRO A 128 21.12 -48.83 25.35
N ALA A 129 20.93 -47.51 25.25
CA ALA A 129 21.79 -46.65 24.45
C ALA A 129 23.24 -46.98 24.79
N THR A 130 24.04 -47.28 23.78
CA THR A 130 25.44 -47.63 24.01
C THR A 130 26.15 -46.41 24.60
N ASN A 131 27.18 -46.63 25.44
CA ASN A 131 27.96 -45.53 26.02
C ASN A 131 28.49 -44.54 24.96
N LEU A 132 28.67 -45.02 23.72
CA LEU A 132 29.04 -44.22 22.56
C LEU A 132 27.91 -43.28 22.10
N GLU A 133 26.67 -43.76 22.05
CA GLU A 133 25.50 -42.93 21.68
C GLU A 133 25.31 -41.81 22.69
N VAL A 134 25.36 -42.11 23.99
CA VAL A 134 25.27 -41.10 25.07
C VAL A 134 26.40 -40.08 24.98
N ALA A 135 27.62 -40.52 24.68
CA ALA A 135 28.76 -39.62 24.50
C ALA A 135 28.59 -38.68 23.28
N LEU A 136 28.10 -39.21 22.15
CA LEU A 136 27.83 -38.42 20.94
C LEU A 136 26.70 -37.42 21.17
N THR A 137 25.63 -37.81 21.88
CA THR A 137 24.55 -36.88 22.24
C THR A 137 25.06 -35.75 23.14
N ASN A 138 25.87 -36.07 24.15
CA ASN A 138 26.44 -35.07 25.06
C ASN A 138 27.42 -34.10 24.37
N VAL A 139 28.16 -34.57 23.36
CA VAL A 139 29.03 -33.69 22.54
C VAL A 139 28.19 -32.77 21.65
N ALA A 140 27.10 -33.28 21.05
CA ALA A 140 26.20 -32.47 20.26
C ALA A 140 25.51 -31.38 21.12
N ILE A 141 25.05 -31.73 22.32
CA ILE A 141 24.46 -30.78 23.28
C ILE A 141 25.47 -29.70 23.66
N ARG A 142 26.69 -30.06 24.09
CA ARG A 142 27.72 -29.05 24.45
C ARG A 142 28.16 -28.17 23.29
N ARG A 143 28.15 -28.70 22.06
CA ARG A 143 28.43 -27.92 20.87
C ARG A 143 27.30 -26.93 20.58
N ALA A 144 26.05 -27.34 20.77
CA ALA A 144 24.90 -26.45 20.66
C ALA A 144 24.93 -25.36 21.76
N GLU A 145 25.28 -25.71 22.99
CA GLU A 145 25.43 -24.76 24.11
C GLU A 145 26.52 -23.72 23.82
N ARG A 146 27.72 -24.14 23.38
CA ARG A 146 28.80 -23.21 23.02
C ARG A 146 28.45 -22.34 21.81
N GLU A 147 27.71 -22.88 20.85
CA GLU A 147 27.24 -22.10 19.72
C GLU A 147 26.20 -21.07 20.16
N GLN A 148 25.28 -21.43 21.07
CA GLN A 148 24.36 -20.50 21.70
C GLN A 148 25.09 -19.44 22.53
N GLU A 149 26.12 -19.80 23.29
CA GLU A 149 26.96 -18.84 24.03
C GLU A 149 27.69 -17.89 23.08
N ARG A 150 28.19 -18.38 21.94
CA ARG A 150 28.86 -17.56 20.93
C ARG A 150 27.89 -16.62 20.22
N ILE A 151 26.70 -17.11 19.87
CA ILE A 151 25.61 -16.31 19.29
C ILE A 151 25.16 -15.25 20.30
N ALA A 152 25.03 -15.61 21.58
CA ALA A 152 24.70 -14.67 22.65
C ALA A 152 25.82 -13.63 22.88
N ALA A 153 27.06 -13.96 22.56
CA ALA A 153 28.20 -13.05 22.66
C ALA A 153 28.24 -12.02 21.51
N ASP A 154 27.73 -12.35 20.33
CA ASP A 154 27.61 -11.41 19.20
C ASP A 154 26.45 -10.41 19.45
N PRO A 155 26.73 -9.11 19.63
CA PRO A 155 25.70 -8.11 19.88
C PRO A 155 24.61 -8.08 18.78
N PHE A 156 24.99 -8.31 17.52
CA PHE A 156 24.04 -8.30 16.41
C PHE A 156 23.06 -9.47 16.49
N GLU A 157 23.55 -10.70 16.65
CA GLU A 157 22.68 -11.88 16.74
C GLU A 157 21.84 -11.85 18.02
N ARG A 158 22.37 -11.29 19.12
CA ARG A 158 21.61 -11.06 20.35
C ARG A 158 20.40 -10.15 20.10
N TRP A 159 20.61 -9.02 19.42
CA TRP A 159 19.52 -8.09 19.10
C TRP A 159 18.51 -8.68 18.11
N VAL A 160 18.98 -9.36 17.06
CA VAL A 160 18.09 -10.02 16.08
C VAL A 160 17.27 -11.11 16.74
N ALA A 161 17.86 -11.93 17.61
CA ALA A 161 17.15 -12.96 18.36
C ALA A 161 16.12 -12.34 19.32
N ARG A 162 16.53 -11.33 20.09
CA ARG A 162 15.65 -10.62 21.04
C ARG A 162 14.44 -10.00 20.35
N ILE A 163 14.64 -9.29 19.24
CA ILE A 163 13.56 -8.70 18.43
C ILE A 163 12.67 -9.79 17.83
N SER A 164 13.23 -10.94 17.44
CA SER A 164 12.43 -12.05 16.90
C SER A 164 11.54 -12.71 17.96
N GLU A 165 11.98 -12.71 19.22
CA GLU A 165 11.27 -13.32 20.35
C GLU A 165 10.22 -12.37 20.95
N ASP A 166 10.55 -11.10 21.13
CA ASP A 166 9.65 -10.09 21.71
C ASP A 166 9.92 -8.69 21.14
N ASP A 167 9.01 -8.27 20.25
CA ASP A 167 9.06 -6.95 19.60
C ASP A 167 8.98 -5.78 20.59
N GLN A 168 8.22 -5.91 21.69
CA GLN A 168 7.96 -4.80 22.60
C GLN A 168 9.09 -4.62 23.60
N LEU A 169 9.71 -5.73 24.06
CA LEU A 169 10.84 -5.69 24.98
C LEU A 169 12.13 -5.14 24.37
N ALA A 170 12.26 -5.19 23.04
CA ALA A 170 13.45 -4.68 22.36
C ALA A 170 13.50 -3.14 22.32
N ILE A 171 12.35 -2.47 22.25
CA ILE A 171 12.27 -0.99 22.17
C ILE A 171 12.69 -0.32 23.49
N ILE A 172 12.36 -0.93 24.63
CA ILE A 172 12.50 -0.29 25.95
C ILE A 172 13.97 -0.26 26.45
N ASP A 173 14.81 -1.16 25.97
CA ASP A 173 16.12 -1.46 26.56
C ASP A 173 17.28 -1.25 25.57
N PHE A 174 17.03 -0.51 24.48
CA PHE A 174 18.04 -0.24 23.47
C PHE A 174 18.94 0.92 23.93
N ASP A 175 20.00 0.60 24.66
CA ASP A 175 21.02 1.55 25.16
C ASP A 175 22.42 1.12 24.69
N GLU A 176 22.69 1.36 23.40
CA GLU A 176 23.98 1.06 22.77
C GLU A 176 24.75 2.35 22.50
N SER A 177 26.07 2.32 22.64
CA SER A 177 26.93 3.47 22.31
C SER A 177 26.83 3.82 20.82
N ASP A 178 27.14 5.08 20.46
CA ASP A 178 27.11 5.50 19.05
C ASP A 178 28.00 4.61 18.14
N GLU A 179 29.16 4.18 18.65
CA GLU A 179 30.05 3.23 17.97
C GLU A 179 29.39 1.88 17.74
N ALA A 180 28.72 1.33 18.76
CA ALA A 180 27.98 0.07 18.67
C ALA A 180 26.77 0.19 17.73
N ARG A 181 26.04 1.31 17.75
CA ARG A 181 24.92 1.58 16.82
C ARG A 181 25.41 1.60 15.36
N GLN A 182 26.56 2.22 15.09
CA GLN A 182 27.17 2.24 13.76
C GLN A 182 27.63 0.84 13.33
N GLU A 183 28.23 0.05 14.22
CA GLU A 183 28.61 -1.34 13.92
C GLU A 183 27.38 -2.21 13.61
N LEU A 184 26.33 -2.10 14.44
CA LEU A 184 25.05 -2.80 14.23
C LEU A 184 24.40 -2.38 12.91
N LEU A 185 24.46 -1.11 12.52
CA LEU A 185 23.99 -0.63 11.23
C LEU A 185 24.73 -1.32 10.08
N GLN A 186 26.07 -1.26 10.07
CA GLN A 186 26.88 -1.84 9.00
C GLN A 186 26.62 -3.35 8.87
N ARG A 187 26.51 -4.04 10.02
CA ARG A 187 26.21 -5.47 10.06
C ARG A 187 24.81 -5.77 9.55
N SER A 188 23.82 -5.00 9.96
CA SER A 188 22.42 -5.13 9.50
C SER A 188 22.32 -4.96 8.00
N LEU A 189 22.93 -3.90 7.44
CA LEU A 189 22.94 -3.64 6.00
C LEU A 189 23.65 -4.77 5.21
N PHE A 190 24.72 -5.35 5.77
CA PHE A 190 25.42 -6.47 5.16
C PHE A 190 24.58 -7.76 5.17
N GLU A 191 23.89 -8.07 6.26
CA GLU A 191 23.12 -9.31 6.41
C GLU A 191 21.73 -9.23 5.76
N LEU A 192 21.16 -8.04 5.60
CA LEU A 192 19.80 -7.83 5.09
C LEU A 192 19.52 -8.57 3.76
N PRO A 193 20.36 -8.47 2.70
CA PRO A 193 20.11 -9.14 1.42
C PRO A 193 20.10 -10.68 1.51
N ARG A 194 20.74 -11.26 2.53
CA ARG A 194 20.86 -12.71 2.74
C ARG A 194 19.77 -13.24 3.67
N SER A 195 19.18 -12.37 4.47
CA SER A 195 18.12 -12.72 5.42
C SER A 195 16.77 -12.94 4.74
N GLN A 196 15.94 -13.82 5.33
CA GLN A 196 14.58 -14.12 4.87
C GLN A 196 13.65 -14.29 6.08
N GLY A 197 12.34 -14.16 5.84
CA GLY A 197 11.29 -14.42 6.84
C GLY A 197 11.44 -13.56 8.11
N GLN A 198 11.29 -14.19 9.27
CA GLN A 198 11.35 -13.50 10.57
C GLN A 198 12.69 -12.81 10.83
N ARG A 199 13.81 -13.41 10.43
CA ARG A 199 15.14 -12.80 10.60
C ARG A 199 15.24 -11.47 9.84
N ARG A 200 14.65 -11.39 8.64
CA ARG A 200 14.63 -10.15 7.86
C ARG A 200 13.75 -9.08 8.50
N ILE A 201 12.60 -9.47 9.05
CA ILE A 201 11.73 -8.57 9.82
C ILE A 201 12.46 -8.04 11.06
N ALA A 202 13.19 -8.91 11.78
CA ALA A 202 13.96 -8.51 12.95
C ALA A 202 15.11 -7.54 12.60
N ILE A 203 15.83 -7.78 11.49
CA ILE A 203 16.84 -6.84 11.00
C ILE A 203 16.19 -5.51 10.59
N ALA A 204 15.02 -5.54 9.93
CA ALA A 204 14.30 -4.33 9.56
C ALA A 204 13.90 -3.49 10.79
N LYS A 205 13.41 -4.14 11.85
CA LYS A 205 13.10 -3.48 13.14
C LYS A 205 14.35 -2.97 13.84
N LEU A 206 15.45 -3.73 13.81
CA LEU A 206 16.72 -3.26 14.35
C LEU A 206 17.17 -1.97 13.64
N LEU A 207 17.07 -1.92 12.32
CA LEU A 207 17.37 -0.69 11.57
C LEU A 207 16.49 0.50 12.00
N THR A 208 15.21 0.27 12.35
CA THR A 208 14.36 1.35 12.89
C THR A 208 14.78 1.79 14.29
N LEU A 209 15.21 0.87 15.17
CA LEU A 209 15.68 1.17 16.53
C LEU A 209 17.01 1.96 16.54
N LEU A 210 17.82 1.77 15.49
CA LEU A 210 19.07 2.51 15.38
C LEU A 210 18.84 4.00 15.15
N GLU A 211 17.70 4.39 14.54
CA GLU A 211 17.33 5.78 14.27
C GLU A 211 18.42 6.59 13.52
N LEU A 212 19.26 5.88 12.76
CA LEU A 212 20.36 6.47 12.00
C LEU A 212 19.88 6.89 10.61
N PRO A 213 20.19 8.12 10.15
CA PRO A 213 19.77 8.59 8.83
C PRO A 213 20.33 7.73 7.68
N GLU A 214 21.49 7.10 7.88
CA GLU A 214 22.11 6.18 6.93
C GLU A 214 21.26 4.92 6.67
N ALA A 215 20.37 4.55 7.59
CA ALA A 215 19.46 3.41 7.43
C ALA A 215 18.27 3.74 6.50
N GLN A 216 17.94 5.01 6.28
CA GLN A 216 16.73 5.44 5.59
C GLN A 216 16.57 4.83 4.17
N PRO A 217 17.61 4.77 3.30
CA PRO A 217 17.47 4.15 1.98
C PRO A 217 17.12 2.65 2.06
N ALA A 218 17.70 1.94 3.03
CA ALA A 218 17.41 0.53 3.24
C ALA A 218 15.99 0.33 3.79
N LEU A 219 15.55 1.17 4.73
CA LEU A 219 14.19 1.14 5.26
C LEU A 219 13.15 1.44 4.15
N LEU A 220 13.41 2.41 3.27
CA LEU A 220 12.55 2.68 2.11
C LEU A 220 12.46 1.48 1.15
N ALA A 221 13.59 0.80 0.90
CA ALA A 221 13.59 -0.43 0.10
C ALA A 221 12.76 -1.54 0.76
N LEU A 222 12.89 -1.71 2.09
CA LEU A 222 12.12 -2.67 2.87
C LEU A 222 10.63 -2.33 2.95
N TRP A 223 10.26 -1.06 2.85
CA TRP A 223 8.85 -0.65 2.83
C TRP A 223 8.12 -1.05 1.55
N ALA A 224 8.85 -1.09 0.41
CA ALA A 224 8.31 -1.59 -0.85
C ALA A 224 7.95 -3.09 -0.80
N GLU A 225 8.62 -3.85 0.08
CA GLU A 225 8.38 -5.27 0.32
C GLU A 225 7.19 -5.48 1.27
N ALA A 226 6.13 -6.14 0.78
CA ALA A 226 4.87 -6.26 1.52
C ALA A 226 4.99 -6.91 2.91
N TYR A 227 5.95 -7.82 3.12
CA TYR A 227 6.12 -8.54 4.38
C TYR A 227 6.96 -7.80 5.44
N THR A 228 7.74 -6.79 5.04
CA THR A 228 8.54 -5.94 5.95
C THR A 228 7.93 -4.55 6.13
N ARG A 229 6.97 -4.17 5.29
CA ARG A 229 6.28 -2.87 5.33
C ARG A 229 5.84 -2.46 6.73
N ASP A 230 5.07 -3.32 7.39
CA ASP A 230 4.52 -3.03 8.72
C ASP A 230 5.60 -2.76 9.78
N ALA A 231 6.75 -3.42 9.65
CA ALA A 231 7.87 -3.29 10.57
C ALA A 231 8.60 -1.95 10.44
N VAL A 232 8.65 -1.38 9.24
CA VAL A 232 9.40 -0.14 8.97
C VAL A 232 8.52 1.09 8.84
N GLU A 233 7.21 0.92 8.58
CA GLU A 233 6.30 2.02 8.27
C GLU A 233 6.20 3.04 9.40
N ALA A 234 6.11 2.60 10.67
CA ALA A 234 5.94 3.52 11.80
C ALA A 234 7.09 4.54 11.86
N HIS A 235 8.31 4.02 11.85
CA HIS A 235 9.51 4.83 11.88
C HIS A 235 9.67 5.69 10.62
N LEU A 236 9.40 5.14 9.44
CA LEU A 236 9.48 5.93 8.20
C LEU A 236 8.46 7.08 8.19
N VAL A 237 7.24 6.86 8.67
CA VAL A 237 6.23 7.94 8.73
C VAL A 237 6.69 9.08 9.62
N GLU A 238 7.46 8.82 10.67
CA GLU A 238 7.98 9.84 11.58
C GLU A 238 9.19 10.59 11.03
N VAL A 239 10.16 9.88 10.45
CA VAL A 239 11.48 10.43 10.13
C VAL A 239 11.55 11.03 8.72
N VAL A 240 10.71 10.55 7.81
CA VAL A 240 10.77 10.91 6.39
C VAL A 240 10.01 12.21 6.09
N ASP A 241 10.48 12.93 5.06
CA ASP A 241 9.87 14.16 4.58
C ASP A 241 8.56 13.92 3.79
N VAL A 242 7.73 14.95 3.72
CA VAL A 242 6.40 14.87 3.08
C VAL A 242 6.46 14.46 1.60
N PRO A 243 7.39 14.96 0.76
CA PRO A 243 7.53 14.48 -0.61
C PRO A 243 7.75 12.98 -0.71
N THR A 244 8.56 12.39 0.17
CA THR A 244 8.77 10.94 0.15
C THR A 244 7.55 10.20 0.69
N LEU A 245 6.82 10.74 1.68
CA LEU A 245 5.52 10.19 2.09
C LEU A 245 4.49 10.20 0.95
N MET A 246 4.48 11.24 0.11
CA MET A 246 3.66 11.30 -1.10
C MET A 246 4.05 10.23 -2.12
N GLU A 247 5.35 9.95 -2.29
CA GLU A 247 5.79 8.86 -3.18
C GLU A 247 5.44 7.49 -2.60
N MET A 248 5.58 7.31 -1.29
CA MET A 248 5.12 6.11 -0.59
C MET A 248 3.62 5.92 -0.77
N SER A 249 2.81 6.98 -0.64
CA SER A 249 1.37 6.91 -0.91
C SER A 249 1.03 6.53 -2.35
N ARG A 250 1.96 6.47 -3.31
CA ARG A 250 1.68 5.96 -4.66
C ARG A 250 1.86 4.46 -4.80
N ALA A 251 2.40 3.79 -3.80
CA ALA A 251 2.51 2.35 -3.83
C ALA A 251 1.12 1.69 -3.88
N ARG A 252 1.09 0.45 -4.37
CA ARG A 252 -0.11 -0.37 -4.37
C ARG A 252 -0.32 -0.95 -2.96
N LEU A 253 -0.96 -0.17 -2.11
CA LEU A 253 -1.39 -0.57 -0.78
C LEU A 253 -2.81 -1.17 -0.83
N THR A 254 -3.03 -2.23 -0.06
CA THR A 254 -4.38 -2.75 0.24
C THR A 254 -5.17 -1.69 1.01
N PHE A 255 -6.50 -1.77 0.98
CA PHE A 255 -7.34 -0.77 1.62
C PHE A 255 -7.04 -0.58 3.13
N SER A 256 -6.79 -1.67 3.85
CA SER A 256 -6.41 -1.63 5.26
C SER A 256 -5.06 -0.95 5.50
N GLU A 257 -4.09 -1.18 4.62
CA GLU A 257 -2.78 -0.51 4.68
C GLU A 257 -2.92 0.97 4.37
N GLN A 258 -3.76 1.35 3.40
CA GLN A 258 -4.03 2.76 3.08
C GLN A 258 -4.60 3.52 4.29
N VAL A 259 -5.61 2.94 4.97
CA VAL A 259 -6.20 3.56 6.16
C VAL A 259 -5.15 3.72 7.24
N ARG A 260 -4.41 2.65 7.56
CA ARG A 260 -3.35 2.68 8.58
C ARG A 260 -2.27 3.72 8.28
N PHE A 261 -1.76 3.72 7.06
CA PHE A 261 -0.72 4.64 6.59
C PHE A 261 -1.19 6.10 6.69
N LEU A 262 -2.41 6.38 6.20
CA LEU A 262 -2.98 7.72 6.28
C LEU A 262 -3.31 8.15 7.72
N SER A 263 -3.75 7.25 8.59
CA SER A 263 -3.96 7.57 10.02
C SER A 263 -2.66 8.01 10.69
N ARG A 264 -1.56 7.30 10.46
CA ARG A 264 -0.25 7.67 11.01
C ARG A 264 0.26 9.01 10.48
N ILE A 265 0.05 9.28 9.20
CA ILE A 265 0.38 10.59 8.61
C ILE A 265 -0.49 11.69 9.24
N ALA A 266 -1.79 11.42 9.42
CA ALA A 266 -2.73 12.37 10.00
C ALA A 266 -2.31 12.81 11.41
N GLU A 267 -1.82 11.85 12.22
CA GLU A 267 -1.35 12.09 13.59
C GLU A 267 -0.15 13.05 13.68
N ARG A 268 0.57 13.28 12.57
CA ARG A 268 1.63 14.30 12.54
C ARG A 268 1.01 15.71 12.66
N PRO A 269 1.54 16.58 13.53
CA PRO A 269 1.07 17.97 13.65
C PRO A 269 1.47 18.85 12.45
N ASP A 270 2.15 18.28 11.45
CA ASP A 270 2.64 18.96 10.27
C ASP A 270 1.50 19.28 9.29
N VAL A 271 1.33 20.56 8.95
CA VAL A 271 0.32 21.05 8.00
C VAL A 271 0.45 20.33 6.65
N GLU A 272 1.67 19.99 6.23
CA GLU A 272 1.92 19.35 4.95
C GLU A 272 1.58 17.85 4.99
N ALA A 273 1.75 17.19 6.14
CA ALA A 273 1.22 15.85 6.38
C ALA A 273 -0.33 15.84 6.39
N GLN A 274 -0.96 16.90 6.90
CA GLN A 274 -2.41 17.05 6.84
C GLN A 274 -2.91 17.39 5.42
N ARG A 275 -2.16 18.18 4.63
CA ARG A 275 -2.47 18.42 3.20
C ARG A 275 -2.42 17.13 2.38
N LEU A 276 -1.59 16.17 2.79
CA LEU A 276 -1.52 14.84 2.22
C LEU A 276 -2.88 14.13 2.23
N LEU A 277 -3.72 14.34 3.25
CA LEU A 277 -5.10 13.79 3.29
C LEU A 277 -6.02 14.43 2.26
N LEU A 278 -5.90 15.74 2.00
CA LEU A 278 -6.65 16.41 0.92
C LEU A 278 -6.26 15.82 -0.43
N LEU A 279 -4.96 15.64 -0.68
CA LEU A 279 -4.46 15.02 -1.91
C LEU A 279 -4.91 13.56 -2.03
N ALA A 280 -4.89 12.80 -0.94
CA ALA A 280 -5.38 11.43 -0.90
C ALA A 280 -6.87 11.35 -1.24
N ALA A 281 -7.68 12.29 -0.75
CA ALA A 281 -9.12 12.40 -1.04
C ALA A 281 -9.42 12.66 -2.53
N MET A 282 -8.51 13.30 -3.26
CA MET A 282 -8.64 13.55 -4.69
C MET A 282 -8.49 12.27 -5.52
N THR A 283 -7.64 11.33 -5.09
CA THR A 283 -7.35 10.11 -5.84
C THR A 283 -8.38 9.01 -5.58
N ASP A 284 -8.88 8.34 -6.63
CA ASP A 284 -9.85 7.24 -6.46
C ASP A 284 -9.31 6.11 -5.57
N GLN A 285 -8.00 5.86 -5.64
CA GLN A 285 -7.33 4.83 -4.85
C GLN A 285 -7.42 5.10 -3.35
N TYR A 286 -7.16 6.34 -2.89
CA TYR A 286 -7.10 6.67 -1.47
C TYR A 286 -8.32 7.40 -0.94
N ARG A 287 -9.25 7.84 -1.80
CA ARG A 287 -10.39 8.66 -1.40
C ARG A 287 -11.17 8.06 -0.24
N ARG A 288 -11.53 6.79 -0.34
CA ARG A 288 -12.27 6.10 0.73
C ARG A 288 -11.46 5.98 2.02
N ALA A 289 -10.16 5.73 1.91
CA ALA A 289 -9.29 5.62 3.08
C ALA A 289 -9.17 6.98 3.79
N ALA A 290 -8.91 8.07 3.05
CA ALA A 290 -8.82 9.43 3.58
C ALA A 290 -10.12 9.85 4.30
N MET A 291 -11.28 9.50 3.73
CA MET A 291 -12.58 9.75 4.35
C MET A 291 -12.79 8.99 5.66
N ILE A 292 -12.41 7.71 5.71
CA ILE A 292 -12.47 6.91 6.95
C ILE A 292 -11.56 7.51 8.00
N VAL A 293 -10.31 7.82 7.65
CA VAL A 293 -9.35 8.45 8.57
C VAL A 293 -9.94 9.74 9.12
N THR A 294 -10.45 10.61 8.25
CA THR A 294 -11.03 11.91 8.69
C THR A 294 -12.24 11.73 9.61
N ARG A 295 -13.09 10.74 9.37
CA ARG A 295 -14.23 10.43 10.23
C ARG A 295 -13.80 9.96 11.62
N GLU A 296 -12.72 9.19 11.70
CA GLU A 296 -12.28 8.52 12.93
C GLU A 296 -11.32 9.38 13.75
N THR A 297 -10.47 10.18 13.10
CA THR A 297 -9.45 11.00 13.76
C THR A 297 -9.84 12.48 13.85
N HIS A 298 -10.82 12.92 13.06
CA HIS A 298 -11.18 14.33 12.88
C HIS A 298 -10.01 15.19 12.35
N LEU A 299 -9.12 14.57 11.56
CA LEU A 299 -7.99 15.21 10.89
C LEU A 299 -8.18 15.16 9.36
N PRO A 300 -7.80 16.20 8.60
CA PRO A 300 -7.29 17.49 9.07
C PRO A 300 -8.30 18.27 9.92
N PRO A 301 -7.85 19.21 10.78
CA PRO A 301 -8.74 20.04 11.58
C PRO A 301 -9.78 20.77 10.71
N ALA A 302 -11.00 20.91 11.22
CA ALA A 302 -12.11 21.50 10.47
C ALA A 302 -11.79 22.90 9.92
N ASP A 303 -11.07 23.73 10.68
CA ASP A 303 -10.67 25.07 10.22
C ASP A 303 -9.78 25.04 8.98
N MET A 304 -8.81 24.12 8.92
CA MET A 304 -7.97 23.91 7.74
C MET A 304 -8.82 23.45 6.53
N LEU A 305 -9.81 22.59 6.77
CA LEU A 305 -10.71 22.16 5.70
C LEU A 305 -11.62 23.30 5.22
N PHE A 306 -12.08 24.18 6.11
CA PHE A 306 -12.84 25.38 5.71
C PHE A 306 -11.99 26.38 4.93
N GLU A 307 -10.70 26.53 5.27
CA GLU A 307 -9.77 27.31 4.46
C GLU A 307 -9.58 26.69 3.07
N ALA A 308 -9.41 25.36 3.00
CA ALA A 308 -9.30 24.63 1.73
C ALA A 308 -10.60 24.69 0.89
N LEU A 309 -11.76 24.83 1.52
CA LEU A 309 -13.04 25.05 0.84
C LEU A 309 -13.10 26.42 0.13
N ALA A 310 -12.25 27.37 0.51
CA ALA A 310 -12.10 28.67 -0.16
C ALA A 310 -10.97 28.70 -1.21
N ASP A 311 -10.28 27.57 -1.44
CA ASP A 311 -9.15 27.51 -2.35
C ASP A 311 -9.56 27.78 -3.81
N GLN A 312 -8.65 28.34 -4.61
CA GLN A 312 -8.89 28.62 -6.02
C GLN A 312 -8.99 27.34 -6.85
N ASN A 313 -8.30 26.27 -6.44
CA ASN A 313 -8.31 24.98 -7.10
C ASN A 313 -9.59 24.20 -6.76
N ALA A 314 -10.36 23.86 -7.79
CA ALA A 314 -11.61 23.10 -7.65
C ALA A 314 -11.40 21.73 -7.02
N ASP A 315 -10.29 21.06 -7.30
CA ASP A 315 -10.02 19.73 -6.74
C ASP A 315 -9.77 19.80 -5.23
N VAL A 316 -9.10 20.86 -4.78
CA VAL A 316 -8.83 21.10 -3.35
C VAL A 316 -10.13 21.41 -2.61
N ARG A 317 -10.99 22.27 -3.18
CA ARG A 317 -12.31 22.56 -2.60
C ARG A 317 -13.19 21.31 -2.53
N PHE A 318 -13.18 20.50 -3.58
CA PHE A 318 -13.95 19.26 -3.63
C PHE A 318 -13.44 18.25 -2.59
N ALA A 319 -12.12 18.09 -2.46
CA ALA A 319 -11.52 17.25 -1.40
C ALA A 319 -11.92 17.75 -0.01
N ALA A 320 -11.83 19.06 0.25
CA ALA A 320 -12.23 19.65 1.52
C ALA A 320 -13.71 19.38 1.83
N ALA A 321 -14.60 19.55 0.85
CA ALA A 321 -16.02 19.24 0.98
C ALA A 321 -16.28 17.76 1.29
N LEU A 322 -15.57 16.84 0.63
CA LEU A 322 -15.66 15.41 0.92
C LEU A 322 -15.30 15.12 2.38
N LEU A 323 -14.17 15.66 2.85
CA LEU A 323 -13.68 15.40 4.21
C LEU A 323 -14.56 16.07 5.27
N LEU A 324 -15.02 17.32 5.08
CA LEU A 324 -15.98 17.99 5.96
C LEU A 324 -17.32 17.24 6.06
N GLY A 325 -17.72 16.56 4.99
CA GLY A 325 -18.93 15.73 4.97
C GLY A 325 -18.85 14.50 5.89
N GLU A 326 -17.64 14.07 6.26
CA GLU A 326 -17.42 12.89 7.11
C GLU A 326 -17.27 13.23 8.60
N ILE A 327 -17.10 14.50 8.97
CA ILE A 327 -16.91 14.93 10.36
C ILE A 327 -18.26 15.19 11.02
N ASP A 328 -18.71 14.35 11.96
CA ASP A 328 -20.02 14.47 12.61
C ASP A 328 -20.04 15.52 13.75
N ASP A 329 -19.84 16.80 13.40
CA ASP A 329 -19.96 17.95 14.34
C ASP A 329 -21.08 18.91 13.87
N PRO A 330 -22.13 19.18 14.69
CA PRO A 330 -23.18 20.14 14.38
C PRO A 330 -22.68 21.55 14.02
N ARG A 331 -21.56 22.00 14.62
CA ARG A 331 -20.96 23.31 14.34
C ARG A 331 -20.47 23.42 12.89
N ILE A 332 -19.99 22.29 12.34
CA ILE A 332 -19.60 22.20 10.92
C ILE A 332 -20.84 22.30 10.04
N THR A 333 -21.94 21.65 10.42
CA THR A 333 -23.21 21.79 9.70
C THR A 333 -23.64 23.25 9.61
N ASP A 334 -23.70 23.95 10.75
CA ASP A 334 -24.15 25.34 10.79
C ASP A 334 -23.29 26.25 9.88
N ARG A 335 -21.97 26.08 9.94
CA ARG A 335 -21.02 26.83 9.10
C ARG A 335 -21.15 26.48 7.61
N LEU A 336 -21.35 25.21 7.27
CA LEU A 336 -21.61 24.80 5.88
C LEU A 336 -22.92 25.36 5.34
N ILE A 337 -23.98 25.41 6.16
CA ILE A 337 -25.26 26.02 5.80
C ILE A 337 -25.09 27.51 5.50
N GLU A 338 -24.34 28.23 6.34
CA GLU A 338 -24.02 29.64 6.14
C GLU A 338 -23.29 29.86 4.81
N ILE A 339 -22.24 29.07 4.55
CA ILE A 339 -21.45 29.14 3.31
C ILE A 339 -22.32 28.79 2.09
N ALA A 340 -23.18 27.77 2.18
CA ALA A 340 -24.03 27.36 1.06
C ALA A 340 -25.10 28.41 0.70
N ARG A 341 -25.59 29.18 1.68
CA ARG A 341 -26.62 30.23 1.48
C ARG A 341 -26.02 31.57 1.05
N ASN A 342 -24.91 31.96 1.65
CA ASN A 342 -24.33 33.30 1.52
C ASN A 342 -23.08 33.35 0.63
N GLY A 343 -22.47 32.18 0.37
CA GLY A 343 -21.27 32.07 -0.43
C GLY A 343 -21.52 32.20 -1.94
N PRO A 344 -20.44 32.24 -2.74
CA PRO A 344 -20.54 32.09 -4.19
C PRO A 344 -21.29 30.79 -4.53
N ARG A 345 -22.02 30.76 -5.66
CA ARG A 345 -22.79 29.60 -6.15
C ARG A 345 -21.87 28.42 -6.53
N GLN A 346 -21.23 27.81 -5.54
CA GLN A 346 -20.33 26.68 -5.65
C GLN A 346 -21.06 25.42 -5.18
N SER A 347 -20.82 24.30 -5.85
CA SER A 347 -21.38 23.00 -5.49
C SER A 347 -20.71 22.37 -4.27
N ASP A 348 -19.49 22.80 -3.91
CA ASP A 348 -18.65 22.12 -2.92
C ASP A 348 -19.28 22.09 -1.51
N PRO A 349 -19.82 23.19 -0.95
CA PRO A 349 -20.53 23.13 0.34
C PRO A 349 -21.73 22.17 0.32
N TRP A 350 -22.43 22.08 -0.82
CA TRP A 350 -23.54 21.16 -1.00
C TRP A 350 -23.07 19.70 -1.04
N VAL A 351 -21.90 19.41 -1.64
CA VAL A 351 -21.30 18.07 -1.60
C VAL A 351 -21.11 17.63 -0.16
N ALA A 352 -20.55 18.50 0.70
CA ALA A 352 -20.39 18.20 2.12
C ALA A 352 -21.74 17.92 2.78
N LEU A 353 -22.72 18.83 2.64
CA LEU A 353 -24.05 18.71 3.26
C LEU A 353 -24.81 17.45 2.82
N ILE A 354 -24.72 17.04 1.54
CA ILE A 354 -25.38 15.81 1.05
C ILE A 354 -24.81 14.55 1.71
N ARG A 355 -23.51 14.55 2.04
CA ARG A 355 -22.87 13.40 2.71
C ARG A 355 -23.23 13.30 4.18
N ARG A 356 -23.54 14.43 4.81
CA ARG A 356 -23.93 14.50 6.22
C ARG A 356 -25.29 13.85 6.43
N ARG A 357 -25.44 13.18 7.58
CA ARG A 357 -26.66 12.44 7.92
C ARG A 357 -27.58 13.18 8.87
N ASP A 358 -27.25 14.42 9.23
CA ASP A 358 -27.99 15.23 10.19
C ASP A 358 -29.29 15.82 9.62
N THR A 359 -30.21 16.15 10.52
CA THR A 359 -31.56 16.62 10.16
C THR A 359 -31.53 18.01 9.51
N ALA A 360 -30.62 18.89 9.93
CA ALA A 360 -30.54 20.26 9.41
C ALA A 360 -30.07 20.26 7.94
N SER A 361 -29.04 19.46 7.62
CA SER A 361 -28.59 19.23 6.25
C SER A 361 -29.71 18.69 5.37
N ARG A 362 -30.48 17.70 5.85
CA ARG A 362 -31.62 17.13 5.08
C ARG A 362 -32.72 18.15 4.82
N GLN A 363 -33.08 18.96 5.82
CA GLN A 363 -34.09 20.01 5.67
C GLN A 363 -33.64 21.05 4.65
N LEU A 364 -32.39 21.52 4.73
CA LEU A 364 -31.86 22.47 3.77
C LEU A 364 -31.84 21.92 2.35
N ILE A 365 -31.45 20.65 2.16
CA ILE A 365 -31.45 20.00 0.84
C ILE A 365 -32.88 19.92 0.27
N ALA A 366 -33.88 19.60 1.09
CA ALA A 366 -35.28 19.56 0.66
C ALA A 366 -35.80 20.95 0.24
N GLU A 367 -35.46 21.99 1.02
CA GLU A 367 -35.76 23.39 0.68
C GLU A 367 -35.08 23.79 -0.64
N ALA A 368 -33.79 23.49 -0.78
CA ALA A 368 -32.98 23.85 -1.94
C ALA A 368 -33.45 23.20 -3.25
N ARG A 369 -34.06 22.01 -3.19
CA ARG A 369 -34.68 21.37 -4.37
C ARG A 369 -35.86 22.16 -4.94
N SER A 370 -36.54 22.91 -4.08
CA SER A 370 -37.71 23.71 -4.43
C SER A 370 -37.33 25.12 -4.91
N ASP A 371 -36.10 25.58 -4.68
CA ASP A 371 -35.58 26.86 -5.19
C ASP A 371 -34.92 26.67 -6.57
N PRO A 372 -35.48 27.24 -7.65
CA PRO A 372 -34.91 27.12 -9.00
C PRO A 372 -33.48 27.66 -9.13
N ASN A 373 -33.08 28.60 -8.28
CA ASN A 373 -31.74 29.20 -8.32
C ASN A 373 -30.65 28.29 -7.73
N ILE A 374 -31.02 27.41 -6.81
CA ILE A 374 -30.11 26.55 -6.05
C ILE A 374 -30.15 25.10 -6.59
N SER A 375 -31.30 24.67 -7.11
CA SER A 375 -31.54 23.31 -7.61
C SER A 375 -30.48 22.85 -8.64
N SER A 376 -30.00 23.74 -9.51
CA SER A 376 -28.93 23.42 -10.48
C SER A 376 -27.56 23.17 -9.81
N THR A 377 -27.20 23.98 -8.82
CA THR A 377 -25.98 23.78 -8.01
C THR A 377 -26.06 22.51 -7.17
N LEU A 378 -27.23 22.24 -6.58
CA LEU A 378 -27.47 21.01 -5.83
C LEU A 378 -27.37 19.76 -6.72
N LEU A 379 -27.94 19.80 -7.93
CA LEU A 379 -27.81 18.71 -8.90
C LEU A 379 -26.34 18.46 -9.27
N THR A 380 -25.56 19.52 -9.45
CA THR A 380 -24.12 19.43 -9.73
C THR A 380 -23.37 18.75 -8.58
N ALA A 381 -23.72 19.10 -7.33
CA ALA A 381 -23.16 18.45 -6.14
C ALA A 381 -23.57 16.98 -6.01
N GLU A 382 -24.82 16.63 -6.34
CA GLU A 382 -25.30 15.25 -6.33
C GLU A 382 -24.57 14.39 -7.37
N LEU A 383 -24.35 14.92 -8.58
CA LEU A 383 -23.57 14.26 -9.62
C LEU A 383 -22.12 14.08 -9.20
N ALA A 384 -21.51 15.11 -8.61
CA ALA A 384 -20.15 15.04 -8.08
C ALA A 384 -20.03 14.02 -6.94
N ARG A 385 -21.07 13.83 -6.12
CA ARG A 385 -21.09 12.76 -5.11
C ARG A 385 -21.19 11.38 -5.77
N GLN A 386 -22.05 11.22 -6.79
CA GLN A 386 -22.21 9.93 -7.47
C GLN A 386 -20.92 9.48 -8.17
N SER A 387 -20.18 10.42 -8.76
CA SER A 387 -18.87 10.15 -9.37
C SER A 387 -17.82 9.67 -8.37
N THR A 388 -17.99 9.92 -7.06
CA THR A 388 -17.13 9.33 -6.02
C THR A 388 -17.51 7.90 -5.63
N LEU A 389 -18.74 7.47 -5.91
CA LEU A 389 -19.25 6.15 -5.56
C LEU A 389 -18.97 5.13 -6.67
N THR A 390 -18.88 5.58 -7.92
CA THR A 390 -18.44 4.75 -9.05
C THR A 390 -16.93 4.90 -9.22
N PRO A 391 -16.15 3.82 -9.32
CA PRO A 391 -14.79 3.92 -9.81
C PRO A 391 -14.90 4.37 -11.27
N ILE A 392 -14.73 5.67 -11.52
CA ILE A 392 -14.66 6.15 -12.89
C ILE A 392 -13.35 5.60 -13.43
N GLN A 393 -13.44 4.71 -14.41
CA GLN A 393 -12.29 4.32 -15.22
C GLN A 393 -11.87 5.54 -16.05
N TRP A 394 -11.23 6.53 -15.42
CA TRP A 394 -10.38 7.46 -16.16
C TRP A 394 -9.14 6.69 -16.56
N GLY A 395 -9.26 5.96 -17.67
CA GLY A 395 -8.17 5.26 -18.31
C GLY A 395 -7.04 6.23 -18.65
N ALA A 396 -5.84 5.89 -18.17
CA ALA A 396 -4.62 5.77 -18.97
C ALA A 396 -4.28 6.93 -19.93
N ALA A 397 -4.28 8.19 -19.46
CA ALA A 397 -3.72 9.29 -20.24
C ALA A 397 -3.02 10.37 -19.40
N LEU A 398 -2.10 9.96 -18.52
CA LEU A 398 -0.93 10.74 -18.07
C LEU A 398 0.22 9.77 -17.78
#